data_AF-A0A522WXZ4-F1
#
_entry.id   AF-A0A522WXZ4-F1
#
_cell.length_a   1.000
_cell.length_b   1.000
_cell.length_c   1.000
_cell.angle_alpha   90.00
_cell.angle_beta   90.00
_cell.angle_gamma   90.00
#
_symmetry.space_group_name_H-M   'P 1'
#
loop_
_entity.id
_entity.type
_entity.pdbx_description
1 polymer ?
#
loop_
_entity_poly.entity_id
_entity_poly.type
_entity_poly.pdbx_seq_one_letter_code
_entity_poly.pdbx_strand_id
1 'polypeptide(L)'
;MKRNKAIETSSQDNLIHHKQRIAFHEAGHAAGIHLNNKARQLPPVFFKIIFKEMSEVTAADALAYQSSHDDCVAQVEGGRLIELLPPSIECLMRELEEPDDIIVQLAKDYMIAFEADIINLLIGPLAEAKHVADTDDELFNHKLVNLNALKNYGGSFDLALVDEYLQSFSTDKQQRDDKLEELFASAFDFINNAENWAAITKLVDYILASSENIIHCEEIVLMLDQTVDHFQKRRE
;
A
#
# COMPACT_ATOMS: atom_id res chain seq x y z
N MET A 1 2.23 -39.67 27.31
CA MET A 1 2.54 -38.23 27.53
C MET A 1 2.72 -37.57 26.17
N LYS A 2 1.75 -36.76 25.72
CA LYS A 2 1.79 -36.01 24.45
C LYS A 2 2.56 -34.71 24.67
N ARG A 3 3.74 -34.56 24.05
CA ARG A 3 4.57 -33.33 24.10
C ARG A 3 4.63 -32.55 22.77
N ASN A 4 4.02 -33.04 21.69
CA ASN A 4 4.20 -32.43 20.36
C ASN A 4 3.11 -31.42 19.97
N LYS A 5 2.03 -31.28 20.75
CA LYS A 5 0.88 -30.43 20.35
C LYS A 5 1.16 -28.92 20.44
N ALA A 6 2.11 -28.49 21.28
CA ALA A 6 2.38 -27.06 21.52
C ALA A 6 3.26 -26.40 20.44
N ILE A 7 4.10 -27.18 19.74
CA ILE A 7 5.00 -26.68 18.70
C ILE A 7 4.21 -26.47 17.39
N GLU A 8 3.31 -27.40 17.06
CA GLU A 8 2.44 -27.29 15.88
C GLU A 8 1.47 -26.10 15.99
N THR A 9 0.85 -25.87 17.15
CA THR A 9 -0.04 -24.69 17.36
C THR A 9 0.69 -23.37 17.17
N SER A 10 1.90 -23.21 17.74
CA SER A 10 2.67 -21.97 17.57
C SER A 10 3.06 -21.72 16.11
N SER A 11 3.34 -22.78 15.34
CA SER A 11 3.67 -22.64 13.92
C SER A 11 2.46 -22.27 13.05
N GLN A 12 1.26 -22.75 13.40
CA GLN A 12 0.01 -22.42 12.71
C GLN A 12 -0.46 -21.01 13.07
N ASP A 13 -0.36 -20.61 14.34
CA ASP A 13 -0.71 -19.27 14.79
C ASP A 13 0.19 -18.22 14.11
N ASN A 14 1.50 -18.47 14.03
CA ASN A 14 2.45 -17.61 13.31
C ASN A 14 2.11 -17.48 11.82
N LEU A 15 1.67 -18.57 11.19
CA LEU A 15 1.27 -18.56 9.77
C LEU A 15 -0.01 -17.75 9.56
N ILE A 16 -0.98 -17.83 10.46
CA ILE A 16 -2.23 -17.05 10.40
C ILE A 16 -1.92 -15.56 10.54
N HIS A 17 -1.13 -15.18 11.55
CA HIS A 17 -0.72 -13.78 11.76
C HIS A 17 0.04 -13.23 10.55
N HIS A 18 0.93 -14.03 9.94
CA HIS A 18 1.65 -13.61 8.75
C HIS A 18 0.72 -13.38 7.55
N LYS A 19 -0.24 -14.28 7.32
CA LYS A 19 -1.25 -14.11 6.26
C LYS A 19 -2.11 -12.86 6.47
N GLN A 20 -2.49 -12.57 7.71
CA GLN A 20 -3.24 -11.36 8.05
C GLN A 20 -2.44 -10.10 7.73
N ARG A 21 -1.16 -10.05 8.13
CA ARG A 21 -0.27 -8.93 7.82
C ARG A 21 -0.16 -8.67 6.32
N ILE A 22 0.08 -9.71 5.52
CA ILE A 22 0.12 -9.61 4.05
C ILE A 22 -1.23 -9.12 3.51
N ALA A 23 -2.34 -9.67 3.99
CA ALA A 23 -3.67 -9.25 3.53
C ALA A 23 -3.92 -7.76 3.82
N PHE A 24 -3.53 -7.25 4.99
CA PHE A 24 -3.61 -5.82 5.31
C PHE A 24 -2.73 -4.96 4.42
N HIS A 25 -1.50 -5.42 4.14
CA HIS A 25 -0.57 -4.76 3.23
C HIS A 25 -1.19 -4.60 1.82
N GLU A 26 -1.62 -5.70 1.21
CA GLU A 26 -2.20 -5.69 -0.14
C GLU A 26 -3.55 -4.97 -0.21
N ALA A 27 -4.41 -5.17 0.80
CA ALA A 27 -5.68 -4.45 0.89
C ALA A 27 -5.46 -2.94 1.04
N GLY A 28 -4.41 -2.53 1.76
CA GLY A 28 -3.99 -1.14 1.88
C GLY A 28 -3.65 -0.55 0.51
N HIS A 29 -2.76 -1.19 -0.25
CA HIS A 29 -2.43 -0.75 -1.62
C HIS A 29 -3.65 -0.64 -2.51
N ALA A 30 -4.46 -1.69 -2.57
CA ALA A 30 -5.68 -1.73 -3.37
C ALA A 30 -6.67 -0.61 -2.99
N ALA A 31 -6.84 -0.35 -1.70
CA ALA A 31 -7.66 0.74 -1.19
C ALA A 31 -7.08 2.11 -1.54
N GLY A 32 -5.75 2.30 -1.46
CA GLY A 32 -5.09 3.52 -1.91
C GLY A 32 -5.35 3.78 -3.40
N ILE A 33 -5.03 2.80 -4.25
CA ILE A 33 -5.19 2.88 -5.71
C ILE A 33 -6.62 3.28 -6.11
N HIS A 34 -7.65 2.78 -5.42
CA HIS A 34 -9.02 3.16 -5.74
C HIS A 34 -9.48 4.42 -5.00
N LEU A 35 -9.49 4.39 -3.66
CA LEU A 35 -10.12 5.43 -2.84
C LEU A 35 -9.32 6.73 -2.80
N ASN A 36 -7.99 6.68 -2.68
CA ASN A 36 -7.17 7.90 -2.70
C ASN A 36 -7.19 8.55 -4.10
N ASN A 37 -7.11 7.75 -5.17
CA ASN A 37 -7.21 8.28 -6.54
C ASN A 37 -8.59 8.91 -6.80
N LYS A 38 -9.67 8.24 -6.38
CA LYS A 38 -11.03 8.77 -6.47
C LYS A 38 -11.19 10.08 -5.70
N ALA A 39 -10.67 10.17 -4.47
CA ALA A 39 -10.71 11.39 -3.67
C ALA A 39 -9.94 12.56 -4.31
N ARG A 40 -8.87 12.25 -5.07
CA ARG A 40 -8.05 13.20 -5.82
C ARG A 40 -8.57 13.48 -7.24
N GLN A 41 -9.71 12.91 -7.63
CA GLN A 41 -10.31 13.03 -8.97
C GLN A 41 -9.39 12.54 -10.10
N LEU A 42 -8.55 11.54 -9.80
CA LEU A 42 -7.65 10.91 -10.75
C LEU A 42 -8.39 9.85 -11.58
N PRO A 43 -7.90 9.55 -12.80
CA PRO A 43 -8.51 8.53 -13.64
C PRO A 43 -8.43 7.15 -12.97
N PRO A 44 -9.42 6.26 -13.22
CA PRO A 44 -9.34 4.89 -12.76
C PRO A 44 -8.19 4.16 -13.48
N VAL A 45 -7.49 3.31 -12.73
CA VAL A 45 -6.38 2.50 -13.22
C VAL A 45 -6.69 1.02 -12.99
N PHE A 46 -6.17 0.17 -13.87
CA PHE A 46 -6.33 -1.27 -13.75
C PHE A 46 -5.28 -1.86 -12.81
N PHE A 47 -5.72 -2.76 -11.94
CA PHE A 47 -4.85 -3.51 -11.04
C PHE A 47 -5.50 -4.86 -10.67
N LYS A 48 -4.77 -5.72 -9.99
CA LYS A 48 -5.27 -6.99 -9.44
C LYS A 48 -4.40 -7.41 -8.27
N ILE A 49 -4.96 -8.16 -7.34
CA ILE A 49 -4.18 -8.84 -6.29
C ILE A 49 -3.91 -10.26 -6.78
N ILE A 50 -2.66 -10.68 -6.80
CA ILE A 50 -2.25 -12.04 -7.19
C ILE A 50 -1.68 -12.74 -5.98
N PHE A 51 -2.13 -13.96 -5.73
CA PHE A 51 -1.59 -14.87 -4.72
C PHE A 51 -0.70 -15.93 -5.39
N LYS A 52 0.53 -16.08 -4.90
CA LYS A 52 1.38 -17.23 -5.28
C LYS A 52 0.85 -18.48 -4.55
N GLU A 53 0.68 -19.57 -5.29
CA GLU A 53 0.10 -20.81 -4.78
C GLU A 53 0.99 -21.39 -3.67
N MET A 54 0.49 -21.44 -2.44
CA MET A 54 1.17 -21.98 -1.25
C MET A 54 1.18 -23.52 -1.24
N SER A 55 1.47 -24.16 -2.38
CA SER A 55 1.67 -25.60 -2.40
C SER A 55 3.03 -25.91 -1.77
N GLU A 56 3.02 -26.39 -0.52
CA GLU A 56 4.15 -27.00 0.20
C GLU A 56 5.08 -26.08 1.03
N VAL A 57 4.57 -25.02 1.66
CA VAL A 57 5.38 -24.30 2.68
C VAL A 57 5.39 -25.11 3.97
N THR A 58 6.52 -25.76 4.27
CA THR A 58 6.74 -26.45 5.55
C THR A 58 7.04 -25.44 6.67
N ALA A 59 6.91 -25.84 7.94
CA ALA A 59 7.23 -24.97 9.08
C ALA A 59 8.68 -24.46 9.10
N ALA A 60 9.59 -25.09 8.35
CA ALA A 60 10.96 -24.63 8.15
C ALA A 60 11.05 -23.45 7.16
N ASP A 61 10.17 -23.42 6.16
CA ASP A 61 10.10 -22.36 5.16
C ASP A 61 9.57 -21.07 5.80
N ALA A 62 8.56 -21.15 6.69
CA ALA A 62 8.05 -19.98 7.43
C ALA A 62 9.12 -19.20 8.23
N LEU A 63 10.21 -19.86 8.64
CA LEU A 63 11.35 -19.21 9.30
C LEU A 63 12.38 -18.64 8.30
N ALA A 64 12.47 -19.21 7.09
CA ALA A 64 13.31 -18.70 6.00
C ALA A 64 12.63 -17.53 5.25
N TYR A 65 11.30 -17.42 5.28
CA TYR A 65 10.48 -16.35 4.68
C TYR A 65 10.82 -14.95 5.20
N GLN A 66 11.44 -14.82 6.38
CA GLN A 66 11.93 -13.53 6.88
C GLN A 66 13.23 -13.06 6.20
N SER A 67 13.86 -13.91 5.35
CA SER A 67 15.22 -13.68 4.85
C SER A 67 15.38 -13.66 3.32
N SER A 68 14.40 -14.16 2.54
CA SER A 68 14.42 -14.08 1.07
C SER A 68 13.40 -13.06 0.55
N HIS A 69 13.90 -12.01 -0.11
CA HIS A 69 13.13 -10.90 -0.67
C HIS A 69 12.33 -11.25 -1.95
N ASP A 70 12.01 -12.52 -2.22
CA ASP A 70 11.42 -12.97 -3.51
C ASP A 70 10.14 -13.83 -3.38
N ASP A 71 9.71 -14.12 -2.14
CA ASP A 71 8.61 -15.04 -1.87
C ASP A 71 7.36 -14.31 -1.33
N CYS A 72 6.94 -13.21 -1.98
CA CYS A 72 5.67 -12.55 -1.61
C CYS A 72 4.48 -13.47 -1.93
N VAL A 73 3.72 -13.87 -0.91
CA VAL A 73 2.55 -14.77 -1.05
C VAL A 73 1.39 -14.08 -1.76
N ALA A 74 1.31 -12.75 -1.67
CA ALA A 74 0.36 -11.92 -2.38
C ALA A 74 1.03 -10.63 -2.85
N GLN A 75 0.60 -10.06 -3.98
CA GLN A 75 1.07 -8.75 -4.43
C GLN A 75 0.00 -8.07 -5.29
N VAL A 76 -0.11 -6.74 -5.18
CA VAL A 76 -0.83 -5.92 -6.15
C VAL A 76 0.01 -5.75 -7.42
N GLU A 77 -0.54 -6.15 -8.56
CA GLU A 77 0.04 -5.90 -9.89
C GLU A 77 -0.74 -4.77 -10.60
N GLY A 78 -0.03 -3.79 -11.14
CA GLY A 78 -0.61 -2.63 -11.83
C GLY A 78 -0.87 -1.45 -10.89
N GLY A 79 -1.87 -0.63 -11.21
CA GLY A 79 -2.38 0.41 -10.29
C GLY A 79 -1.57 1.71 -10.18
N ARG A 80 -0.45 1.85 -10.89
CA ARG A 80 0.30 3.11 -10.96
C ARG A 80 -0.30 4.05 -12.01
N LEU A 81 -0.34 5.34 -11.71
CA LEU A 81 -0.74 6.39 -12.64
C LEU A 81 0.41 6.78 -13.57
N ILE A 82 1.66 6.66 -13.10
CA ILE A 82 2.87 6.89 -13.87
C ILE A 82 3.56 5.55 -14.15
N GLU A 83 3.44 5.08 -15.40
CA GLU A 83 4.07 3.82 -15.83
C GLU A 83 5.58 3.96 -15.98
N LEU A 84 6.04 5.11 -16.46
CA LEU A 84 7.45 5.41 -16.76
C LEU A 84 7.83 6.75 -16.15
N LEU A 85 8.75 6.72 -15.20
CA LEU A 85 9.29 7.94 -14.60
C LEU A 85 10.22 8.66 -15.58
N PRO A 86 10.10 9.99 -15.72
CA PRO A 86 11.07 10.79 -16.46
C PRO A 86 12.41 10.81 -15.72
N PRO A 87 13.53 11.07 -16.42
CA PRO A 87 14.83 11.23 -15.78
C PRO A 87 14.88 12.37 -14.76
N SER A 88 14.08 13.42 -14.97
CA SER A 88 13.90 14.53 -14.03
C SER A 88 12.66 15.36 -14.40
N ILE A 89 11.86 15.73 -13.40
CA ILE A 89 10.73 16.66 -13.57
C ILE A 89 11.22 18.06 -13.99
N GLU A 90 12.37 18.51 -13.47
CA GLU A 90 12.98 19.77 -13.90
C GLU A 90 13.31 19.78 -15.39
N CYS A 91 13.66 18.62 -15.96
CA CYS A 91 13.91 18.47 -17.39
C CYS A 91 12.62 18.63 -18.21
N LEU A 92 11.51 18.03 -17.75
CA LEU A 92 10.18 18.25 -18.34
C LEU A 92 9.77 19.74 -18.27
N MET A 93 10.13 20.42 -17.19
CA MET A 93 9.82 21.84 -17.00
C MET A 93 10.73 22.81 -17.77
N ARG A 94 11.97 22.40 -18.09
CA ARG A 94 12.96 23.23 -18.80
C ARG A 94 12.79 23.27 -20.31
N GLU A 95 12.19 22.27 -20.93
CA GLU A 95 11.88 22.28 -22.37
C GLU A 95 10.76 23.28 -22.73
N LEU A 96 10.28 24.04 -21.74
CA LEU A 96 9.11 24.91 -21.81
C LEU A 96 9.54 26.39 -21.88
N GLU A 97 10.21 26.78 -22.95
CA GLU A 97 10.64 28.18 -23.13
C GLU A 97 9.47 29.15 -23.43
N GLU A 98 8.27 28.65 -23.76
CA GLU A 98 7.02 29.43 -23.76
C GLU A 98 5.87 28.61 -23.12
N PRO A 99 5.28 29.05 -21.99
CA PRO A 99 4.24 28.28 -21.32
C PRO A 99 2.92 28.39 -22.08
N ASP A 100 2.63 27.38 -22.90
CA ASP A 100 1.27 27.07 -23.32
C ASP A 100 0.48 26.58 -22.09
N ASP A 101 -0.75 27.07 -21.91
CA ASP A 101 -1.65 26.66 -20.83
C ASP A 101 -1.82 25.13 -20.77
N ILE A 102 -1.75 24.45 -21.93
CA ILE A 102 -1.82 22.99 -22.05
C ILE A 102 -0.67 22.31 -21.30
N ILE A 103 0.54 22.86 -21.42
CA ILE A 103 1.75 22.27 -20.85
C ILE A 103 1.79 22.49 -19.34
N VAL A 104 1.37 23.68 -18.89
CA VAL A 104 1.24 23.98 -17.45
C VAL A 104 0.24 23.02 -16.81
N GLN A 105 -0.86 22.71 -17.49
CA GLN A 105 -1.82 21.73 -17.01
C GLN A 105 -1.22 20.31 -16.97
N LEU A 106 -0.51 19.90 -18.02
CA LEU A 106 0.15 18.59 -18.06
C LEU A 106 1.15 18.40 -16.91
N ALA A 107 1.94 19.42 -16.59
CA ALA A 107 2.89 19.37 -15.48
C ALA A 107 2.16 19.24 -14.13
N LYS A 108 1.02 19.92 -13.95
CA LYS A 108 0.19 19.78 -12.76
C LYS A 108 -0.42 18.39 -12.65
N ASP A 109 -1.00 17.88 -13.74
CA ASP A 109 -1.61 16.55 -13.77
C ASP A 109 -0.57 15.47 -13.45
N TYR A 110 0.64 15.60 -14.02
CA TYR A 110 1.77 14.74 -13.69
C TYR A 110 2.12 14.81 -12.19
N MET A 111 2.22 16.01 -11.61
CA MET A 111 2.54 16.16 -10.18
C MET A 111 1.46 15.56 -9.28
N ILE A 112 0.18 15.70 -9.63
CA ILE A 112 -0.92 15.10 -8.85
C ILE A 112 -0.83 13.57 -8.91
N ALA A 113 -0.54 13.01 -10.10
CA ALA A 113 -0.34 11.57 -10.27
C ALA A 113 0.89 11.06 -9.50
N PHE A 114 2.00 11.80 -9.55
CA PHE A 114 3.24 11.51 -8.85
C PHE A 114 3.04 11.41 -7.34
N GLU A 115 2.38 12.40 -6.75
CA GLU A 115 2.08 12.41 -5.32
C GLU A 115 1.13 11.28 -4.94
N ALA A 116 0.11 11.02 -5.76
CA ALA A 116 -0.86 9.97 -5.52
C ALA A 116 -0.20 8.57 -5.54
N ASP A 117 0.70 8.30 -6.49
CA ASP A 117 1.42 7.03 -6.58
C ASP A 117 2.31 6.80 -5.34
N ILE A 118 3.07 7.81 -4.89
CA ILE A 118 3.85 7.70 -3.64
C ILE A 118 2.95 7.42 -2.44
N ILE A 119 1.82 8.15 -2.31
CA ILE A 119 0.89 7.93 -1.21
C ILE A 119 0.32 6.51 -1.26
N ASN A 120 -0.08 6.03 -2.44
CA ASN A 120 -0.61 4.68 -2.64
C ASN A 120 0.42 3.59 -2.30
N LEU A 121 1.71 3.82 -2.57
CA LEU A 121 2.81 2.96 -2.15
C LEU A 121 3.00 2.94 -0.63
N LEU A 122 2.80 4.07 0.06
CA LEU A 122 2.97 4.13 1.52
C LEU A 122 1.77 3.56 2.30
N ILE A 123 0.57 3.57 1.71
CA ILE A 123 -0.66 3.11 2.37
C ILE A 123 -0.59 1.61 2.72
N GLY A 124 -0.02 0.76 1.86
CA GLY A 124 0.14 -0.69 2.12
C GLY A 124 0.89 -1.00 3.41
N PRO A 125 2.18 -0.64 3.53
CA PRO A 125 2.96 -0.88 4.74
C PRO A 125 2.41 -0.15 5.98
N LEU A 126 1.75 1.01 5.82
CA LEU A 126 1.06 1.67 6.93
C LEU A 126 -0.18 0.91 7.40
N ALA A 127 -0.94 0.28 6.50
CA ALA A 127 -2.08 -0.56 6.85
C ALA A 127 -1.63 -1.79 7.64
N GLU A 128 -0.55 -2.43 7.21
CA GLU A 128 0.07 -3.53 7.95
C GLU A 128 0.57 -3.07 9.33
N ALA A 129 1.27 -1.94 9.41
CA ALA A 129 1.75 -1.38 10.67
C ALA A 129 0.61 -1.05 11.64
N LYS A 130 -0.50 -0.47 11.14
CA LYS A 130 -1.68 -0.19 11.95
C LYS A 130 -2.33 -1.46 12.46
N HIS A 131 -2.45 -2.49 11.62
CA HIS A 131 -2.99 -3.78 12.06
C HIS A 131 -2.17 -4.41 13.18
N VAL A 132 -0.83 -4.38 13.06
CA VAL A 132 0.06 -4.89 14.13
C VAL A 132 -0.14 -4.09 15.41
N ALA A 133 -0.15 -2.77 15.33
CA ALA A 133 -0.37 -1.92 16.51
C ALA A 133 -1.74 -2.19 17.17
N ASP A 134 -2.81 -2.28 16.38
CA ASP A 134 -4.16 -2.58 16.88
C ASP A 134 -4.25 -3.99 17.51
N THR A 135 -3.48 -4.96 16.99
CA THR A 135 -3.43 -6.35 17.52
C THR A 135 -2.68 -6.44 18.83
N ASP A 136 -1.60 -5.66 18.96
CA ASP A 136 -0.72 -5.65 20.14
C ASP A 136 -1.19 -4.65 21.23
N ASP A 137 -2.35 -4.01 21.05
CA ASP A 137 -2.89 -2.95 21.92
C ASP A 137 -1.91 -1.76 22.07
N GLU A 138 -1.18 -1.46 20.98
CA GLU A 138 -0.23 -0.36 20.89
C GLU A 138 -0.82 0.87 20.17
N LEU A 139 -0.23 2.05 20.42
CA LEU A 139 -0.67 3.28 19.79
C LEU A 139 -0.08 3.41 18.38
N PHE A 140 -0.94 3.42 17.36
CA PHE A 140 -0.55 3.79 16.00
C PHE A 140 -0.41 5.32 15.86
N ASN A 141 0.82 5.84 15.82
CA ASN A 141 1.09 7.27 15.59
C ASN A 141 2.42 7.54 14.87
N HIS A 142 2.55 8.71 14.25
CA HIS A 142 3.70 9.13 13.42
C HIS A 142 5.06 9.14 14.15
N LYS A 143 5.09 9.20 15.49
CA LYS A 143 6.34 9.19 16.26
C LYS A 143 6.88 7.78 16.46
N LEU A 144 5.98 6.80 16.51
CA LEU A 144 6.32 5.39 16.70
C LEU A 144 6.51 4.67 15.36
N VAL A 145 5.62 4.94 14.40
CA VAL A 145 5.70 4.43 13.03
C VAL A 145 6.23 5.55 12.14
N ASN A 146 7.56 5.62 12.00
CA ASN A 146 8.23 6.51 11.06
C ASN A 146 8.53 5.78 9.74
N LEU A 147 8.99 6.51 8.71
CA LEU A 147 9.33 5.96 7.40
C LEU A 147 10.28 4.74 7.46
N ASN A 148 11.30 4.79 8.32
CA ASN A 148 12.23 3.65 8.45
C ASN A 148 11.57 2.44 9.10
N ALA A 149 10.58 2.63 9.98
CA ALA A 149 9.84 1.56 10.62
C ALA A 149 9.01 0.75 9.59
N LEU A 150 8.58 1.35 8.48
CA LEU A 150 7.81 0.67 7.42
C LEU A 150 8.54 -0.55 6.83
N LYS A 151 9.88 -0.61 6.89
CA LYS A 151 10.67 -1.77 6.47
C LYS A 151 10.33 -3.04 7.26
N ASN A 152 9.81 -2.89 8.47
CA ASN A 152 9.37 -4.00 9.32
C ASN A 152 7.94 -4.49 8.99
N TYR A 153 7.25 -3.82 8.06
CA TYR A 153 5.86 -4.04 7.69
C TYR A 153 5.71 -4.19 6.17
N GLY A 154 6.56 -5.01 5.55
CA GLY A 154 6.55 -5.27 4.10
C GLY A 154 7.08 -4.13 3.23
N GLY A 155 7.18 -2.90 3.75
CA GLY A 155 7.43 -1.68 2.98
C GLY A 155 8.81 -1.51 2.36
N SER A 156 9.68 -2.52 2.38
CA SER A 156 11.04 -2.37 1.83
C SER A 156 11.03 -2.14 0.32
N PHE A 157 10.16 -2.84 -0.43
CA PHE A 157 10.03 -2.65 -1.88
C PHE A 157 9.33 -1.32 -2.19
N ASP A 158 8.27 -0.99 -1.46
CA ASP A 158 7.55 0.28 -1.63
C ASP A 158 8.46 1.47 -1.40
N LEU A 159 9.25 1.46 -0.33
CA LEU A 159 10.20 2.52 -0.03
C LEU A 159 11.31 2.65 -1.09
N ALA A 160 11.73 1.55 -1.72
CA ALA A 160 12.67 1.60 -2.82
C ALA A 160 12.04 2.29 -4.05
N LEU A 161 10.80 1.93 -4.41
CA LEU A 161 10.07 2.62 -5.48
C LEU A 161 9.80 4.09 -5.15
N VAL A 162 9.47 4.42 -3.90
CA VAL A 162 9.31 5.81 -3.46
C VAL A 162 10.62 6.59 -3.63
N ASP A 163 11.78 5.99 -3.33
CA ASP A 163 13.07 6.63 -3.58
C ASP A 163 13.32 6.86 -5.08
N GLU A 164 12.96 5.91 -5.95
CA GLU A 164 13.03 6.10 -7.42
C GLU A 164 12.15 7.28 -7.89
N TYR A 165 10.92 7.38 -7.38
CA TYR A 165 10.05 8.53 -7.64
C TYR A 165 10.71 9.83 -7.19
N LEU A 166 11.20 9.90 -5.95
CA LEU A 166 11.79 11.12 -5.40
C LEU A 166 13.07 11.53 -6.14
N GLN A 167 13.87 10.58 -6.62
CA GLN A 167 15.03 10.87 -7.46
C GLN A 167 14.65 11.57 -8.77
N SER A 168 13.48 11.26 -9.35
CA SER A 168 12.96 11.98 -10.52
C SER A 168 12.44 13.38 -10.15
N PHE A 169 12.01 13.59 -8.91
CA PHE A 169 11.44 14.85 -8.44
C PHE A 169 12.48 15.96 -8.25
N SER A 170 13.55 15.67 -7.52
CA SER A 170 14.60 16.67 -7.26
C SER A 170 15.95 16.00 -7.03
N THR A 171 17.02 16.69 -7.44
CA THR A 171 18.39 16.29 -7.10
C THR A 171 18.79 16.74 -5.69
N ASP A 172 18.05 17.68 -5.09
CA ASP A 172 18.26 18.16 -3.74
C ASP A 172 17.65 17.21 -2.71
N LYS A 173 18.49 16.74 -1.78
CA LYS A 173 18.05 15.79 -0.75
C LYS A 173 17.04 16.42 0.21
N GLN A 174 17.21 17.67 0.61
CA GLN A 174 16.30 18.31 1.56
C GLN A 174 14.90 18.43 0.96
N GLN A 175 14.80 18.84 -0.30
CA GLN A 175 13.51 18.91 -1.00
C GLN A 175 12.83 17.55 -1.11
N ARG A 176 13.60 16.47 -1.36
CA ARG A 176 13.06 15.11 -1.39
C ARG A 176 12.57 14.67 -0.01
N ASP A 177 13.35 14.92 1.03
CA ASP A 177 13.00 14.58 2.41
C ASP A 177 11.74 15.35 2.87
N ASP A 178 11.66 16.65 2.59
CA ASP A 178 10.50 17.51 2.89
C ASP A 178 9.25 17.01 2.15
N LYS A 179 9.39 16.67 0.87
CA LYS A 179 8.26 16.16 0.07
C LYS A 179 7.80 14.80 0.56
N LEU A 180 8.72 13.93 0.92
CA LEU A 180 8.38 12.61 1.46
C LEU A 180 7.65 12.72 2.81
N GLU A 181 8.04 13.66 3.68
CA GLU A 181 7.35 13.88 4.96
C GLU A 181 5.90 14.34 4.74
N GLU A 182 5.66 15.26 3.80
CA GLU A 182 4.32 15.72 3.41
C GLU A 182 3.43 14.55 2.91
N LEU A 183 3.97 13.73 2.01
CA LEU A 183 3.25 12.60 1.42
C LEU A 183 3.03 11.48 2.44
N PHE A 184 3.99 11.25 3.33
CA PHE A 184 3.86 10.30 4.43
C PHE A 184 2.74 10.71 5.40
N ALA A 185 2.66 12.00 5.77
CA ALA A 185 1.57 12.51 6.60
C ALA A 185 0.20 12.26 5.93
N SER A 186 0.10 12.52 4.63
CA SER A 186 -1.13 12.28 3.85
C SER A 186 -1.53 10.79 3.84
N ALA A 187 -0.57 9.88 3.69
CA ALA A 187 -0.82 8.44 3.76
C ALA A 187 -1.25 8.00 5.18
N PHE A 188 -0.67 8.60 6.21
CA PHE A 188 -1.03 8.35 7.61
C PHE A 188 -2.47 8.79 7.92
N ASP A 189 -2.88 9.95 7.42
CA ASP A 189 -4.24 10.47 7.54
C ASP A 189 -5.25 9.58 6.80
N PHE A 190 -4.88 9.08 5.62
CA PHE A 190 -5.70 8.12 4.87
C PHE A 190 -5.98 6.86 5.69
N ILE A 191 -4.96 6.30 6.36
CA ILE A 191 -5.07 5.08 7.16
C ILE A 191 -5.83 5.31 8.48
N ASN A 192 -5.75 6.51 9.06
CA ASN A 192 -6.53 6.84 10.27
C ASN A 192 -7.97 7.26 9.98
N ASN A 193 -8.32 7.48 8.71
CA ASN A 193 -9.70 7.70 8.33
C ASN A 193 -10.52 6.41 8.57
N ALA A 194 -11.57 6.52 9.41
CA ALA A 194 -12.38 5.36 9.81
C ALA A 194 -13.14 4.70 8.65
N GLU A 195 -13.54 5.47 7.63
CA GLU A 195 -14.23 4.95 6.44
C GLU A 195 -13.27 4.11 5.59
N ASN A 196 -12.07 4.65 5.33
CA ASN A 196 -11.02 3.94 4.60
C ASN A 196 -10.57 2.69 5.36
N TRP A 197 -10.35 2.80 6.67
CA TRP A 197 -9.94 1.66 7.49
C TRP A 197 -10.99 0.54 7.47
N ALA A 198 -12.28 0.88 7.59
CA ALA A 198 -13.36 -0.11 7.50
C ALA A 198 -13.41 -0.79 6.13
N ALA A 199 -13.14 -0.05 5.04
CA ALA A 199 -13.06 -0.61 3.69
C ALA A 199 -11.86 -1.56 3.54
N ILE A 200 -10.69 -1.17 4.05
CA ILE A 200 -9.49 -2.03 4.09
C ILE A 200 -9.78 -3.32 4.87
N THR A 201 -10.31 -3.23 6.09
CA THR A 201 -10.61 -4.43 6.91
C THR A 201 -11.58 -5.37 6.20
N LYS A 202 -12.61 -4.86 5.53
CA LYS A 202 -13.54 -5.71 4.77
C LYS A 202 -12.87 -6.39 3.58
N LEU A 203 -11.98 -5.70 2.88
CA LEU A 203 -11.20 -6.30 1.80
C LEU A 203 -10.23 -7.37 2.34
N VAL A 204 -9.64 -7.16 3.52
CA VAL A 204 -8.83 -8.17 4.21
C VAL A 204 -9.65 -9.43 4.49
N ASP A 205 -10.86 -9.28 5.05
CA ASP A 205 -11.74 -10.42 5.32
C ASP A 205 -12.04 -11.22 4.05
N TYR A 206 -12.24 -10.53 2.92
CA TYR A 206 -12.43 -11.16 1.62
C TYR A 206 -11.17 -11.87 1.11
N ILE A 207 -10.01 -11.21 1.17
CA ILE A 207 -8.72 -11.78 0.77
C ILE A 207 -8.46 -13.08 1.56
N LEU A 208 -8.68 -13.07 2.87
CA LEU A 208 -8.42 -14.23 3.74
C LEU A 208 -9.44 -15.35 3.54
N ALA A 209 -10.67 -15.03 3.12
CA ALA A 209 -11.72 -16.01 2.83
C ALA A 209 -11.66 -16.54 1.39
N SER A 210 -10.99 -15.84 0.48
CA SER A 210 -10.91 -16.20 -0.93
C SER A 210 -10.06 -17.46 -1.13
N SER A 211 -10.54 -18.35 -2.01
CA SER A 211 -9.76 -19.47 -2.55
C SER A 211 -9.15 -19.15 -3.91
N GLU A 212 -9.34 -17.93 -4.40
CA GLU A 212 -8.89 -17.52 -5.73
C GLU A 212 -7.43 -17.03 -5.69
N ASN A 213 -6.67 -17.41 -6.71
CA ASN A 213 -5.28 -16.96 -6.85
C ASN A 213 -5.18 -15.54 -7.43
N ILE A 214 -6.27 -14.98 -7.95
CA ILE A 214 -6.32 -13.62 -8.51
C ILE A 214 -7.63 -12.98 -8.10
N ILE A 215 -7.58 -11.78 -7.53
CA ILE A 215 -8.74 -10.92 -7.29
C ILE A 215 -8.62 -9.70 -8.20
N HIS A 216 -9.61 -9.51 -9.08
CA HIS A 216 -9.61 -8.45 -10.10
C HIS A 216 -10.08 -7.09 -9.53
N CYS A 217 -9.62 -5.98 -10.11
CA CYS A 217 -9.95 -4.65 -9.60
C CYS A 217 -11.45 -4.35 -9.61
N GLU A 218 -12.24 -4.90 -10.54
CA GLU A 218 -13.69 -4.68 -10.57
C GLU A 218 -14.37 -5.16 -9.28
N GLU A 219 -13.96 -6.32 -8.76
CA GLU A 219 -14.48 -6.88 -7.52
C GLU A 219 -14.06 -6.04 -6.31
N ILE A 220 -12.78 -5.66 -6.29
CA ILE A 220 -12.20 -4.82 -5.25
C ILE A 220 -12.93 -3.48 -5.17
N VAL A 221 -13.03 -2.78 -6.31
CA VAL A 221 -13.68 -1.47 -6.44
C VAL A 221 -15.11 -1.52 -5.95
N LEU A 222 -15.89 -2.52 -6.39
CA LEU A 222 -17.27 -2.69 -5.97
C LEU A 222 -17.39 -2.86 -4.45
N MET A 223 -16.50 -3.65 -3.85
CA MET A 223 -16.51 -3.89 -2.42
C MET A 223 -16.12 -2.65 -1.60
N LEU A 224 -15.10 -1.92 -2.04
CA LEU A 224 -14.64 -0.70 -1.39
C LEU A 224 -15.74 0.36 -1.43
N ASP A 225 -16.32 0.63 -2.60
CA ASP A 225 -17.38 1.63 -2.78
C ASP A 225 -18.61 1.31 -1.92
N GLN A 226 -19.08 0.05 -1.91
CA GLN A 226 -20.21 -0.34 -1.06
C GLN A 226 -19.94 -0.13 0.44
N THR A 227 -18.70 -0.26 0.87
CA THR A 227 -18.34 -0.14 2.28
C THR A 227 -18.32 1.32 2.72
N VAL A 228 -17.73 2.18 1.89
CA VAL A 228 -17.73 3.64 2.10
C VAL A 228 -19.17 4.16 2.11
N ASP A 229 -19.98 3.80 1.13
CA ASP A 229 -21.40 4.20 1.04
C ASP A 229 -22.20 3.77 2.28
N HIS A 230 -21.98 2.55 2.77
CA HIS A 230 -22.66 2.03 3.95
C HIS A 230 -22.19 2.71 5.25
N PHE A 231 -20.93 3.12 5.32
CA PHE A 231 -20.41 3.84 6.48
C PHE A 231 -20.98 5.26 6.54
N GLN A 232 -21.06 5.96 5.39
CA GLN A 232 -21.61 7.31 5.29
C GLN A 232 -23.09 7.34 5.67
N LYS A 233 -23.90 6.40 5.17
CA LYS A 233 -25.33 6.27 5.53
C LYS A 233 -25.60 5.99 7.00
N ARG A 234 -24.61 5.52 7.78
CA ARG A 234 -24.75 5.29 9.23
C ARG A 234 -24.43 6.53 10.07
N ARG A 235 -23.91 7.60 9.46
CA ARG A 235 -23.58 8.87 10.14
C ARG A 235 -24.65 9.94 9.94
N GLU A 236 -25.59 9.72 9.02
CA GLU A 236 -26.81 10.53 8.78
C GLU A 236 -27.95 10.13 9.73
#